data_AF-A0AA39UUQ4-F1
#
_entry.id   AF-A0AA39UUQ4-F1
#
_cell.length_a   1.000
_cell.length_b   1.000
_cell.length_c   1.000
_cell.angle_alpha   90.00
_cell.angle_beta   90.00
_cell.angle_gamma   90.00
#
_symmetry.space_group_name_H-M   'P 1'
#
loop_
_entity.id
_entity.type
_entity.pdbx_description
1 polymer ?
#
loop_
_entity_poly.entity_id
_entity_poly.type
_entity_poly.pdbx_seq_one_letter_code
_entity_poly.pdbx_strand_id
1 'polypeptide(L)'
;RKGSLQRVSDIPLDILLEIFSHLDPHDLLHLCRTSKSLRTILLDRSALSVWKRARQNLANLPGILGVLSEPHYASLLFDKFCQVRQCVFFS
;
A
#
# COMPACT_ATOMS: atom_id res chain seq x y z
N ARG A 1 19.50 -17.24 8.56
CA ARG A 1 19.81 -15.84 8.96
C ARG A 1 18.49 -15.09 9.05
N LYS A 2 18.13 -14.63 10.24
CA LYS A 2 16.85 -13.95 10.50
C LYS A 2 17.02 -12.46 10.17
N GLY A 3 16.40 -12.00 9.09
CA GLY A 3 16.59 -10.65 8.54
C GLY A 3 16.02 -9.54 9.44
N SER A 4 16.41 -8.29 9.17
CA SER A 4 16.03 -7.09 9.95
C SER A 4 14.52 -6.90 10.16
N LEU A 5 13.69 -7.55 9.37
CA LEU A 5 12.22 -7.51 9.45
C LEU A 5 11.62 -8.31 10.63
N GLN A 6 12.40 -9.12 11.37
CA GLN A 6 11.85 -9.83 12.53
C GLN A 6 11.34 -8.88 13.61
N ARG A 7 12.05 -7.77 13.87
CA ARG A 7 11.58 -6.77 14.84
C ARG A 7 10.32 -6.06 14.39
N VAL A 8 10.07 -5.98 13.08
CA VAL A 8 8.83 -5.41 12.54
C VAL A 8 7.66 -6.36 12.80
N SER A 9 7.89 -7.67 12.83
CA SER A 9 6.86 -8.65 13.19
C SER A 9 6.51 -8.68 14.68
N ASP A 10 7.36 -8.15 15.55
CA ASP A 10 7.09 -8.02 17.00
C ASP A 10 6.19 -6.80 17.33
N ILE A 11 6.00 -5.89 16.37
CA ILE A 11 5.15 -4.70 16.51
C ILE A 11 3.68 -5.08 16.23
N PRO A 12 2.72 -4.62 17.04
CA PRO A 12 1.30 -4.81 16.76
C PRO A 12 0.91 -4.26 15.39
N LEU A 13 0.03 -4.98 14.69
CA LEU A 13 -0.41 -4.62 13.35
C LEU A 13 -0.96 -3.19 13.27
N ASP A 14 -1.74 -2.75 14.27
CA ASP A 14 -2.33 -1.42 14.30
C ASP A 14 -1.28 -0.30 14.30
N ILE A 15 -0.17 -0.50 15.03
CA ILE A 15 0.94 0.47 15.08
C ILE A 15 1.66 0.51 13.72
N LEU A 16 1.85 -0.64 13.08
CA LEU A 16 2.41 -0.69 11.73
C LEU A 16 1.52 0.03 10.72
N LEU A 17 0.21 -0.18 10.78
CA LEU A 17 -0.75 0.49 9.90
C LEU A 17 -0.77 2.01 10.14
N GLU A 18 -0.65 2.46 11.39
CA GLU A 18 -0.52 3.90 11.69
C GLU A 18 0.77 4.48 11.09
N ILE A 19 1.92 3.82 11.27
CA ILE A 19 3.20 4.22 10.65
C ILE A 19 3.04 4.29 9.13
N PHE A 20 2.45 3.27 8.52
CA PHE A 20 2.22 3.21 7.08
C PHE A 20 1.28 4.33 6.59
N SER A 21 0.38 4.81 7.43
CA SER A 21 -0.54 5.89 7.07
C SER A 21 0.15 7.25 6.90
N HIS A 22 1.36 7.40 7.45
CA HIS A 22 2.22 8.57 7.26
C HIS A 22 3.15 8.47 6.04
N LEU A 23 3.15 7.35 5.33
CA LEU A 23 3.96 7.15 4.12
C LEU A 23 3.23 7.64 2.87
N ASP A 24 3.97 7.80 1.78
CA ASP A 24 3.39 8.07 0.48
C ASP A 24 2.87 6.79 -0.19
N PRO A 25 1.89 6.88 -1.11
CA PRO A 25 1.34 5.71 -1.79
C PRO A 25 2.41 4.96 -2.61
N HIS A 26 3.43 5.67 -3.10
CA HIS A 26 4.60 5.08 -3.75
C HIS A 26 5.34 4.12 -2.81
N ASP A 27 5.57 4.52 -1.57
CA ASP A 27 6.32 3.73 -0.60
C ASP A 27 5.51 2.52 -0.12
N LEU A 28 4.20 2.68 0.04
CA LEU A 28 3.29 1.56 0.31
C LEU A 28 3.34 0.50 -0.79
N LEU A 29 3.45 0.89 -2.06
CA LEU A 29 3.62 -0.05 -3.17
C LEU A 29 4.94 -0.80 -3.09
N HIS A 30 6.04 -0.11 -2.74
CA HIS A 30 7.33 -0.78 -2.56
C HIS A 30 7.30 -1.73 -1.36
N LEU A 31 6.63 -1.39 -0.27
CA LEU A 31 6.40 -2.29 0.86
C LEU A 31 5.63 -3.54 0.44
N CYS A 32 4.60 -3.40 -0.39
CA CYS A 32 3.87 -4.52 -0.99
C CYS A 32 4.74 -5.41 -1.90
N ARG A 33 5.82 -4.88 -2.49
CA ARG A 33 6.71 -5.63 -3.39
C ARG A 33 7.87 -6.30 -2.65
N THR A 34 8.30 -5.72 -1.54
CA THR A 34 9.47 -6.18 -0.77
C THR A 34 9.17 -7.34 0.17
N SER A 35 7.94 -7.46 0.68
CA SER A 35 7.55 -8.55 1.58
C SER A 35 6.16 -9.11 1.26
N LYS A 36 6.07 -10.45 1.17
CA LYS A 36 4.79 -11.14 0.99
C LYS A 36 3.83 -10.90 2.15
N SER A 37 4.32 -10.81 3.38
CA SER A 37 3.47 -10.56 4.55
C SER A 37 2.89 -9.15 4.53
N LEU A 38 3.73 -8.14 4.25
CA LEU A 38 3.29 -6.76 4.12
C LEU A 38 2.35 -6.59 2.94
N ARG A 39 2.58 -7.29 1.83
CA ARG A 39 1.65 -7.34 0.69
C ARG A 39 0.27 -7.83 1.10
N THR A 40 0.19 -8.93 1.84
CA THR A 40 -1.10 -9.48 2.31
C THR A 40 -1.82 -8.49 3.22
N ILE A 41 -1.10 -7.80 4.11
CA ILE A 41 -1.67 -6.79 5.00
C ILE A 41 -2.14 -5.55 4.23
N LEU A 42 -1.26 -4.96 3.42
CA LEU A 42 -1.51 -3.68 2.76
C LEU A 42 -2.52 -3.79 1.62
N LEU A 43 -2.69 -4.97 0.99
CA LEU A 43 -3.72 -5.17 -0.02
C LEU A 43 -5.05 -5.67 0.55
N ASP A 44 -5.13 -5.93 1.84
CA ASP A 44 -6.39 -6.29 2.49
C ASP A 44 -7.32 -5.08 2.65
N ARG A 45 -8.63 -5.31 2.76
CA ARG A 45 -9.63 -4.25 2.98
C ARG A 45 -9.38 -3.45 4.25
N SER A 46 -8.79 -4.08 5.28
CA SER A 46 -8.42 -3.43 6.54
C SER A 46 -7.44 -2.26 6.36
N ALA A 47 -6.58 -2.31 5.33
CA ALA A 47 -5.61 -1.25 5.06
C ALA A 47 -6.17 -0.11 4.17
N LEU A 48 -7.45 -0.13 3.77
CA LEU A 48 -8.02 0.92 2.91
C LEU A 48 -7.92 2.32 3.53
N SER A 49 -8.06 2.44 4.85
CA SER A 49 -7.89 3.70 5.57
C SER A 49 -6.45 4.22 5.50
N VAL A 50 -5.48 3.32 5.56
CA VAL A 50 -4.04 3.61 5.44
C VAL A 50 -3.74 4.19 4.07
N TRP A 51 -4.23 3.56 3.00
CA TRP A 51 -4.02 4.07 1.63
C TRP A 51 -4.68 5.43 1.39
N LYS A 52 -5.88 5.65 1.92
CA LYS A 52 -6.55 6.96 1.85
C LYS A 52 -5.73 8.05 2.52
N ARG A 53 -5.19 7.79 3.72
CA ARG A 53 -4.31 8.72 4.42
C ARG A 53 -3.00 8.94 3.67
N ALA A 54 -2.38 7.87 3.19
CA ALA A 54 -1.18 7.96 2.37
C ALA A 54 -1.38 8.82 1.12
N ARG A 55 -2.52 8.67 0.45
CA ARG A 55 -2.90 9.51 -0.69
C ARG A 55 -3.03 10.99 -0.30
N GLN A 56 -3.56 11.28 0.88
CA GLN A 56 -3.71 12.65 1.39
C GLN A 56 -2.36 13.30 1.75
N ASN A 57 -1.30 12.52 1.98
CA ASN A 57 0.04 13.06 2.22
C ASN A 57 0.63 13.75 0.97
N LEU A 58 0.18 13.37 -0.23
CA LEU A 58 0.59 14.01 -1.47
C LEU A 58 -0.34 15.16 -1.85
N ALA A 59 0.17 16.38 -1.75
CA ALA A 59 -0.52 17.56 -2.27
C ALA A 59 -0.65 17.47 -3.80
N ASN A 60 -1.84 17.82 -4.33
CA ASN A 60 -2.13 17.94 -5.77
C ASN A 60 -2.33 16.63 -6.56
N LEU A 61 -2.65 15.52 -5.90
CA LEU A 61 -3.06 14.32 -6.63
C LEU A 61 -4.46 14.50 -7.25
N PRO A 62 -4.67 14.10 -8.52
CA PRO A 62 -6.01 14.10 -9.11
C PRO A 62 -7.01 13.37 -8.20
N GLY A 63 -8.28 13.78 -8.22
CA GLY A 63 -9.34 12.98 -7.60
C GLY A 63 -9.28 11.53 -8.10
N ILE A 64 -9.55 10.55 -7.22
CA ILE A 64 -9.68 9.16 -7.68
C ILE A 64 -10.76 9.11 -8.75
N LEU A 65 -10.39 8.59 -9.92
CA LEU A 65 -11.34 8.21 -10.95
C LEU A 65 -12.16 7.07 -10.36
N GLY A 66 -13.45 7.32 -10.06
CA GLY A 66 -14.28 6.62 -9.06
C GLY A 66 -14.41 5.09 -9.13
N VAL A 67 -13.79 4.43 -10.09
CA VAL A 67 -13.75 2.96 -10.22
C VAL A 67 -12.45 2.37 -9.65
N LEU A 68 -11.43 3.19 -9.39
CA LEU A 68 -10.12 2.71 -8.96
C LEU A 68 -10.02 2.61 -7.43
N SER A 69 -9.54 1.47 -6.94
CA SER A 69 -9.11 1.33 -5.55
C SER A 69 -7.80 2.10 -5.32
N GLU A 70 -7.59 2.60 -4.10
CA GLU A 70 -6.40 3.37 -3.73
C GLU A 70 -5.07 2.70 -4.12
N PRO A 71 -4.86 1.37 -3.91
CA PRO A 71 -3.60 0.71 -4.30
C PRO A 71 -3.43 0.64 -5.82
N HIS A 72 -4.53 0.45 -6.56
CA HIS A 72 -4.51 0.47 -8.02
C HIS A 72 -4.20 1.87 -8.55
N TYR A 73 -4.81 2.89 -7.94
CA TYR A 73 -4.58 4.28 -8.28
C TYR A 73 -3.13 4.68 -8.04
N ALA A 74 -2.54 4.29 -6.90
CA ALA A 74 -1.13 4.47 -6.63
C ALA A 74 -0.26 3.75 -7.68
N SER A 75 -0.59 2.50 -8.00
CA SER A 75 0.15 1.69 -8.99
C SER A 75 0.10 2.35 -10.38
N LEU A 76 -1.01 3.00 -10.74
CA LEU A 76 -1.14 3.73 -12.01
C LEU A 76 -0.25 4.98 -12.04
N LEU A 77 -0.16 5.69 -10.93
CA LEU A 77 0.61 6.94 -10.83
C LEU A 77 2.12 6.69 -10.77
N PHE A 78 2.54 5.63 -10.09
CA PHE A 78 3.94 5.45 -9.68
C PHE A 78 4.65 4.29 -10.38
N ASP A 79 3.93 3.37 -11.01
CA ASP A 79 4.55 2.26 -11.72
C ASP A 79 4.83 2.61 -13.19
N LYS A 80 5.93 2.08 -13.72
CA LYS A 80 6.33 2.28 -15.13
C LYS A 80 5.82 1.20 -16.08
N PHE A 81 4.99 0.27 -15.59
CA PHE A 81 4.54 -0.90 -16.35
C PHE A 81 3.03 -0.84 -16.61
N CYS A 82 2.60 -1.26 -17.80
CA CYS A 82 1.19 -1.38 -18.15
C CYS A 82 0.44 -2.30 -17.16
N GLN A 83 -0.57 -1.77 -16.46
CA GLN A 83 -1.33 -2.45 -15.40
C GLN A 83 -2.31 -3.54 -15.88
N VAL A 84 -2.12 -4.14 -17.06
CA VAL A 84 -3.07 -5.08 -17.69
C VAL A 84 -3.31 -6.36 -16.88
N ARG A 85 -2.60 -6.58 -15.75
CA ARG A 85 -2.69 -7.82 -14.93
C ARG A 85 -2.79 -7.65 -13.40
N GLN A 86 -3.19 -6.50 -12.84
CA GLN A 86 -3.45 -6.40 -11.39
C GLN A 86 -4.91 -6.66 -10.95
N CYS A 87 -5.74 -7.24 -11.83
CA CYS A 87 -7.04 -7.83 -11.48
C CYS A 87 -6.95 -9.16 -10.69
N VAL A 88 -5.96 -9.33 -9.82
CA VAL A 88 -5.85 -10.50 -8.94
C VAL A 88 -5.67 -10.02 -7.51
N PHE A 89 -6.50 -10.56 -6.60
CA PHE A 89 -6.54 -10.35 -5.14
C PHE A 89 -7.63 -9.42 -4.57
N PHE A 90 -8.63 -9.01 -5.34
CA PHE A 90 -9.91 -8.51 -4.79
C PHE A 90 -11.09 -9.34 -5.31
N SER A 91 -11.12 -10.62 -4.95
CA SER A 91 -12.33 -11.44 -4.95
C SER A 91 -12.35 -12.32 -3.72
#